data_AF-A0A521FS02-F1
#
_entry.id   AF-A0A521FS02-F1
#
_cell.length_a   1.000
_cell.length_b   1.000
_cell.length_c   1.000
_cell.angle_alpha   90.00
_cell.angle_beta   90.00
_cell.angle_gamma   90.00
#
_symmetry.space_group_name_H-M   'P 1'
#
loop_
_entity.id
_entity.type
_entity.pdbx_description
1 polymer ?
#
loop_
_entity_poly.entity_id
_entity_poly.type
_entity_poly.pdbx_seq_one_letter_code
_entity_poly.pdbx_strand_id
1 'polypeptide(L)'
;MPFSILLFLNITANHFAEGIRIRKTLVHDHPWLPVSVLKAFVQARQIAVDRLSDTTALAISLPWLVEEAERTRTLFAGDFWPYGVENDPTIDAFFDAHHRQGLSARRLKLDEVFAPSSMERFKI
;
A
#
# COMPACT_ATOMS: atom_id res chain seq x y z
N MET A 1 -10.23 9.37 -16.37
CA MET A 1 -9.73 8.11 -15.77
C MET A 1 -10.85 7.45 -14.98
N PRO A 2 -11.26 6.20 -15.31
CA PRO A 2 -12.44 5.54 -14.73
C PRO A 2 -12.22 4.88 -13.34
N PHE A 3 -11.00 4.92 -12.79
CA PHE A 3 -10.64 4.31 -11.50
C PHE A 3 -10.05 5.34 -10.54
N SER A 4 -10.25 5.14 -9.24
CA SER A 4 -9.49 5.80 -8.16
C SER A 4 -8.50 4.79 -7.57
N ILE A 5 -7.25 5.20 -7.34
CA ILE A 5 -6.18 4.37 -6.77
C ILE A 5 -6.19 4.57 -5.26
N LEU A 6 -5.94 3.50 -4.49
CA LEU A 6 -6.16 3.49 -3.05
C LEU A 6 -4.93 3.22 -2.19
N LEU A 7 -3.87 2.67 -2.78
CA LEU A 7 -2.67 2.28 -2.04
C LEU A 7 -1.46 2.33 -2.97
N PHE A 8 -0.37 2.92 -2.48
CA PHE A 8 0.94 2.90 -3.12
C PHE A 8 1.90 2.13 -2.22
N LEU A 9 2.51 1.07 -2.75
CA LEU A 9 3.58 0.33 -2.08
C LEU A 9 4.95 0.91 -2.49
N ASN A 10 5.76 1.11 -1.45
CA ASN A 10 7.12 1.65 -1.40
C ASN A 10 7.94 1.56 -2.71
N ILE A 11 8.38 2.71 -3.24
CA ILE A 11 9.19 2.81 -4.46
C ILE A 11 10.66 2.88 -4.06
N THR A 12 11.38 1.77 -4.22
CA THR A 12 12.83 1.83 -4.42
C THR A 12 13.22 1.09 -5.72
N ALA A 13 13.86 1.86 -6.60
CA ALA A 13 14.70 1.49 -7.74
C ALA A 13 14.17 0.71 -8.98
N ASN A 14 12.96 0.14 -9.04
CA ASN A 14 12.42 -0.37 -10.33
C ASN A 14 10.88 -0.36 -10.32
N HIS A 15 10.27 0.53 -11.13
CA HIS A 15 8.91 1.01 -10.92
C HIS A 15 7.81 0.04 -11.39
N PHE A 16 7.33 -0.82 -10.48
CA PHE A 16 5.97 -1.38 -10.52
C PHE A 16 5.18 -0.83 -9.34
N ALA A 17 4.17 0.01 -9.60
CA ALA A 17 3.25 0.49 -8.58
C ALA A 17 2.12 -0.54 -8.43
N GLU A 18 2.27 -1.44 -7.45
CA GLU A 18 1.19 -2.33 -7.02
C GLU A 18 0.25 -1.56 -6.09
N GLY A 19 -1.03 -1.56 -6.41
CA GLY A 19 -2.01 -0.75 -5.70
C GLY A 19 -3.44 -1.23 -5.94
N ILE A 20 -4.27 -1.09 -4.91
CA ILE A 20 -5.70 -1.42 -5.00
C ILE A 20 -6.41 -0.30 -5.76
N ARG A 21 -7.32 -0.67 -6.67
CA ARG A 21 -8.12 0.28 -7.45
C ARG A 21 -9.59 -0.02 -7.28
N ILE A 22 -10.38 1.02 -7.00
CA ILE A 22 -11.84 0.92 -6.92
C ILE A 22 -12.44 1.79 -8.04
N ARG A 23 -13.51 1.27 -8.68
CA ARG A 23 -14.23 2.01 -9.72
C ARG A 23 -14.83 3.29 -9.14
N LYS A 24 -14.72 4.40 -9.87
CA LYS A 24 -15.24 5.69 -9.39
C LYS A 24 -16.75 5.67 -9.10
N THR A 25 -17.52 4.92 -9.88
CA THR A 25 -18.96 4.74 -9.66
C THR A 25 -19.25 4.09 -8.31
N LEU A 26 -18.48 3.07 -7.92
CA LEU A 26 -18.63 2.43 -6.61
C LEU A 26 -18.24 3.35 -5.46
N VAL A 27 -17.21 4.20 -5.65
CA VAL A 27 -16.83 5.19 -4.63
C VAL A 27 -17.91 6.26 -4.49
N HIS A 28 -18.51 6.68 -5.60
CA HIS A 28 -19.62 7.62 -5.60
C HIS A 28 -20.84 7.06 -4.86
N ASP A 29 -21.24 5.82 -5.19
CA ASP A 29 -22.42 5.17 -4.60
C ASP A 29 -22.18 4.71 -3.15
N HIS A 30 -20.92 4.44 -2.80
CA HIS A 30 -20.49 3.97 -1.48
C HIS A 30 -19.21 4.69 -1.01
N PRO A 31 -19.30 5.95 -0.53
CA PRO A 31 -18.13 6.75 -0.12
C PRO A 31 -17.29 6.14 1.02
N TRP A 32 -17.88 5.22 1.79
CA TRP A 32 -17.20 4.48 2.87
C TRP A 32 -16.36 3.30 2.36
N LEU A 33 -16.58 2.83 1.12
CA LEU A 33 -15.93 1.65 0.58
C LEU A 33 -14.39 1.74 0.55
N PRO A 34 -13.77 2.86 0.13
CA PRO A 34 -12.31 2.96 0.04
C PRO A 34 -11.60 2.75 1.38
N VAL A 35 -12.12 3.36 2.46
CA VAL A 35 -11.55 3.19 3.81
C VAL A 35 -11.73 1.77 4.33
N SER A 36 -12.89 1.16 4.12
CA SER A 36 -13.15 -0.21 4.56
C SER A 36 -12.22 -1.21 3.88
N VAL A 37 -12.00 -1.04 2.57
CA VAL A 37 -11.04 -1.88 1.81
C VAL A 37 -9.62 -1.67 2.33
N LEU A 38 -9.18 -0.42 2.53
CA LEU A 38 -7.87 -0.13 3.11
C LEU A 38 -7.68 -0.84 4.47
N LYS A 39 -8.66 -0.72 5.38
CA LYS A 39 -8.62 -1.39 6.69
C LYS A 39 -8.55 -2.90 6.57
N ALA A 40 -9.37 -3.50 5.72
CA ALA A 40 -9.39 -4.95 5.52
C ALA A 40 -8.04 -5.48 5.01
N PHE A 41 -7.39 -4.79 4.08
CA PHE A 41 -6.07 -5.21 3.58
C PHE A 41 -4.95 -5.00 4.59
N VAL A 42 -4.99 -3.92 5.38
CA VAL A 42 -4.04 -3.73 6.50
C VAL A 42 -4.16 -4.87 7.51
N GLN A 43 -5.39 -5.24 7.89
CA GLN A 43 -5.65 -6.36 8.79
C GLN A 43 -5.22 -7.70 8.18
N ALA A 44 -5.54 -7.97 6.91
CA ALA A 44 -5.16 -9.18 6.21
C ALA A 44 -3.63 -9.35 6.14
N ARG A 45 -2.90 -8.25 5.88
CA ARG A 45 -1.44 -8.27 5.95
C ARG A 45 -0.97 -8.61 7.35
N GLN A 46 -1.49 -7.96 8.38
CA GLN A 46 -1.04 -8.20 9.76
C GLN A 46 -1.13 -9.69 10.10
N ILE A 47 -2.27 -10.33 9.77
CA ILE A 47 -2.47 -11.77 9.92
C ILE A 47 -1.43 -12.58 9.13
N ALA A 48 -1.17 -12.21 7.87
CA ALA A 48 -0.20 -12.91 7.03
C ALA A 48 1.23 -12.80 7.57
N VAL A 49 1.61 -11.62 8.08
CA VAL A 49 2.92 -11.34 8.66
C VAL A 49 3.12 -12.10 9.96
N ASP A 50 2.12 -12.08 10.85
CA ASP A 50 2.20 -12.78 12.14
C ASP A 50 2.31 -14.31 11.96
N ARG A 51 1.74 -14.85 10.87
CA ARG A 51 1.91 -16.26 10.49
C ARG A 51 3.33 -16.62 10.05
N LEU A 52 4.17 -15.67 9.63
CA LEU A 52 5.56 -15.98 9.25
C LEU A 52 6.42 -16.37 10.45
N SER A 53 6.03 -15.96 11.66
CA SER A 53 6.68 -16.34 12.93
C SER A 53 6.12 -17.63 13.55
N ASP A 54 5.16 -18.31 12.90
CA ASP A 54 4.61 -19.57 13.42
C ASP A 54 5.64 -20.71 13.28
N THR A 55 6.12 -21.22 14.43
CA THR A 55 7.09 -22.33 14.51
C THR A 55 6.45 -23.71 14.47
N THR A 56 5.11 -23.80 14.55
CA THR A 56 4.36 -25.06 14.56
C THR A 56 3.98 -25.52 13.16
N ALA A 57 3.66 -24.57 12.27
CA ALA A 57 3.37 -24.82 10.86
C ALA A 57 3.88 -23.66 10.01
N LEU A 58 4.96 -23.89 9.26
CA LEU A 58 5.53 -22.85 8.41
C LEU A 58 4.53 -22.43 7.33
N ALA A 59 4.28 -21.13 7.24
CA ALA A 59 3.36 -20.56 6.26
C ALA A 59 3.81 -20.79 4.80
N ILE A 60 5.11 -21.02 4.59
CA ILE A 60 5.73 -21.34 3.30
C ILE A 60 6.84 -22.38 3.46
N SER A 61 7.24 -23.02 2.37
CA SER A 61 8.23 -24.13 2.38
C SER A 61 9.69 -23.69 2.60
N LEU A 62 9.95 -22.47 3.08
CA LEU A 62 11.30 -21.97 3.35
C LEU A 62 11.81 -22.55 4.69
N PRO A 63 12.89 -23.37 4.72
CA PRO A 63 13.27 -24.10 5.94
C PRO A 63 13.73 -23.21 7.11
N TRP A 64 14.31 -22.04 6.82
CA TRP A 64 14.76 -21.06 7.81
C TRP A 64 13.82 -19.85 7.91
N LEU A 65 12.54 -20.03 7.55
CA LEU A 65 11.54 -18.96 7.51
C LEU A 65 11.50 -18.12 8.80
N VAL A 66 11.47 -18.79 9.95
CA VAL A 66 11.30 -18.11 11.25
C VAL A 66 12.52 -17.23 11.56
N GLU A 67 13.73 -17.72 11.33
CA GLU A 67 14.96 -16.94 11.53
C GLU A 67 15.00 -15.73 10.59
N GLU A 68 14.63 -15.92 9.32
CA GLU A 68 14.60 -14.83 8.35
C GLU A 68 13.50 -13.80 8.67
N ALA A 69 12.34 -14.26 9.16
CA ALA A 69 11.25 -13.39 9.59
C ALA A 69 11.66 -12.50 10.79
N GLU A 70 12.34 -13.07 11.79
CA GLU A 70 12.85 -12.33 12.94
C GLU A 70 13.98 -11.35 12.55
N ARG A 71 14.91 -11.80 11.69
CA ARG A 71 15.96 -10.94 11.13
C ARG A 71 15.35 -9.75 10.37
N THR A 72 14.34 -10.01 9.53
CA THR A 72 13.63 -8.97 8.78
C THR A 72 12.91 -8.01 9.73
N ARG A 73 12.19 -8.52 10.73
CA ARG A 73 11.50 -7.68 11.72
C ARG A 73 12.47 -6.74 12.45
N THR A 74 13.64 -7.25 12.82
CA THR A 74 14.70 -6.48 13.48
C THR A 74 15.24 -5.38 12.56
N LEU A 75 15.52 -5.71 11.30
CA LEU A 75 16.06 -4.76 10.32
C LEU A 75 15.11 -3.59 10.03
N PHE A 76 13.81 -3.87 9.99
CA PHE A 76 12.77 -2.88 9.65
C PHE A 76 12.04 -2.31 10.88
N ALA A 77 12.58 -2.49 12.08
CA ALA A 77 11.98 -2.01 13.34
C ALA A 77 10.49 -2.40 13.50
N GLY A 78 10.10 -3.57 12.99
CA GLY A 78 8.75 -4.09 13.09
C GLY A 78 7.76 -3.66 12.00
N ASP A 79 8.08 -2.69 11.14
CA ASP A 79 7.21 -2.34 10.00
C ASP A 79 7.98 -2.14 8.69
N PHE A 80 7.96 -3.19 7.87
CA PHE A 80 8.63 -3.24 6.56
C PHE A 80 7.77 -2.72 5.40
N TRP A 81 6.46 -2.51 5.60
CA TRP A 81 5.56 -1.90 4.62
C TRP A 81 4.67 -0.85 5.31
N PRO A 82 5.19 0.36 5.55
CA PRO A 82 4.38 1.45 6.07
C PRO A 82 3.33 1.82 5.03
N TYR A 83 2.05 1.70 5.40
CA TYR A 83 0.92 2.12 4.58
C TYR A 83 0.35 3.44 5.08
N GLY A 84 -0.18 4.21 4.12
CA GLY A 84 -0.77 5.52 4.34
C GLY A 84 -0.44 6.43 3.16
N VAL A 85 -1.24 7.48 3.00
CA VAL A 85 -1.09 8.44 1.91
C VAL A 85 -0.85 9.86 2.43
N GLU A 86 -0.59 10.02 3.74
CA GLU A 86 -0.37 11.34 4.33
C GLU A 86 0.92 11.97 3.80
N ASN A 87 0.73 12.94 2.90
CA ASN A 87 1.69 13.93 2.43
C ASN A 87 3.11 13.39 2.20
N ASP A 88 3.19 12.22 1.56
CA ASP A 88 4.45 11.54 1.33
C ASP A 88 5.17 12.23 0.14
N PRO A 89 6.32 12.89 0.35
CA PRO A 89 7.10 13.50 -0.73
C PRO A 89 7.54 12.48 -1.78
N THR A 90 7.59 11.19 -1.44
CA THR A 90 7.86 10.09 -2.36
C THR A 90 6.75 9.96 -3.40
N ILE A 91 5.48 10.15 -3.02
CA ILE A 91 4.35 10.07 -3.96
C ILE A 91 4.35 11.28 -4.90
N ASP A 92 4.65 12.47 -4.40
CA ASP A 92 4.77 13.66 -5.26
C ASP A 92 5.95 13.52 -6.24
N ALA A 93 7.10 13.03 -5.75
CA ALA A 93 8.26 12.72 -6.60
C ALA A 93 7.93 11.64 -7.65
N PHE A 94 7.12 10.65 -7.30
CA PHE A 94 6.62 9.66 -8.25
C PHE A 94 5.76 10.31 -9.34
N PHE A 95 4.80 11.17 -8.98
CA PHE A 95 3.98 11.87 -9.98
C PHE A 95 4.79 12.79 -10.88
N ASP A 96 5.81 13.45 -10.33
CA ASP A 96 6.73 14.27 -11.11
C ASP A 96 7.55 13.41 -12.10
N ALA A 97 8.16 12.33 -11.62
CA ALA A 97 8.93 11.41 -12.46
C ALA A 97 8.06 10.78 -13.56
N HIS A 98 6.86 10.33 -13.21
CA HIS A 98 5.90 9.73 -14.14
C HIS A 98 5.48 10.72 -15.23
N HIS A 99 5.27 12.00 -14.88
CA HIS A 99 4.97 13.04 -15.86
C HIS A 99 6.18 13.35 -16.74
N ARG A 100 7.39 13.50 -16.15
CA ARG A 100 8.63 13.80 -16.87
C ARG A 100 9.02 12.69 -17.86
N GLN A 101 8.64 11.44 -17.58
CA GLN A 101 8.82 10.30 -18.47
C GLN A 101 7.73 10.18 -19.55
N GLY A 102 6.75 11.08 -19.56
CA GLY A 102 5.65 11.06 -20.54
C GLY A 102 4.59 9.98 -20.30
N LEU A 103 4.63 9.30 -19.14
CA LEU A 103 3.66 8.26 -18.79
C LEU A 103 2.28 8.85 -18.39
N SER A 104 2.25 10.12 -18.01
CA SER A 104 1.01 10.89 -17.81
C SER A 104 0.99 12.17 -18.63
N ALA A 105 -0.17 12.44 -19.26
CA ALA A 105 -0.40 13.64 -20.07
C ALA A 105 -0.22 14.96 -19.30
N ARG A 106 -0.37 14.91 -17.97
CA ARG A 106 -0.11 16.02 -17.05
C ARG A 106 0.41 15.50 -15.73
N ARG A 107 0.95 16.38 -14.90
CA ARG A 107 1.26 16.08 -13.49
C ARG A 107 -0.05 15.85 -12.72
N LEU A 108 -0.14 14.70 -12.05
CA LEU A 108 -1.26 14.33 -11.19
C LEU A 108 -1.01 14.81 -9.77
N LYS A 109 -2.07 15.13 -9.04
CA LYS A 109 -2.03 15.42 -7.62
C LYS A 109 -2.62 14.27 -6.80
N LEU A 110 -2.24 14.22 -5.53
CA LEU A 110 -2.66 13.19 -4.58
C LEU A 110 -4.19 13.08 -4.47
N ASP A 111 -4.87 14.21 -4.31
CA ASP A 111 -6.33 14.34 -4.19
C ASP A 111 -7.10 13.94 -5.46
N GLU A 112 -6.44 13.95 -6.62
CA GLU A 112 -7.04 13.51 -7.88
C GLU A 112 -6.99 11.99 -8.08
N VAL A 113 -6.06 11.34 -7.38
CA VAL A 113 -5.73 9.93 -7.55
C VAL A 113 -6.34 9.09 -6.42
N PHE A 114 -6.29 9.60 -5.19
CA PHE A 114 -6.77 8.92 -3.99
C PHE A 114 -8.13 9.43 -3.54
N ALA A 115 -8.97 8.53 -3.03
CA ALA A 115 -10.26 8.92 -2.46
C ALA A 115 -10.01 9.67 -1.13
N PRO A 116 -10.70 10.79 -0.83
CA PRO A 116 -10.49 11.53 0.41
C PRO A 116 -10.61 10.66 1.67
N SER A 117 -11.57 9.74 1.67
CA SER A 117 -11.82 8.81 2.77
C SER A 117 -10.64 7.88 3.09
N SER A 118 -9.71 7.65 2.16
CA SER A 118 -8.53 6.81 2.38
C SER A 118 -7.26 7.58 2.71
N MET A 119 -7.31 8.91 2.69
CA MET A 119 -6.12 9.75 2.88
C MET A 119 -5.80 10.01 4.36
N GLU A 120 -6.76 9.82 5.26
CA GLU A 120 -6.53 9.93 6.70
C GLU A 120 -5.94 8.63 7.26
N ARG A 121 -4.93 8.76 8.13
CA ARG A 121 -4.32 7.61 8.81
C ARG A 121 -5.26 7.12 9.91
N PHE A 122 -5.96 6.01 9.64
CA PHE A 122 -6.78 5.37 10.66
C PHE A 122 -5.88 4.61 11.64
N LYS A 123 -5.90 4.99 12.92
CA LYS A 123 -5.47 4.09 13.99
C LYS A 123 -6.46 2.92 14.04
N ILE A 124 -5.95 1.71 13.91
CA ILE A 124 -6.66 0.46 14.25
C ILE A 124 -6.48 0.25 15.75
#